data_AF-A0A8T0CGF9-F1
#
_entry.id   AF-A0A8T0CGF9-F1
#
_cell.length_a   1.000
_cell.length_b   1.000
_cell.length_c   1.000
_cell.angle_alpha   90.00
_cell.angle_beta   90.00
_cell.angle_gamma   90.00
#
_symmetry.space_group_name_H-M   'P 1'
#
loop_
_entity.id
_entity.type
_entity.pdbx_description
1 polymer ?
#
loop_
_entity_poly.entity_id
_entity_poly.type
_entity_poly.pdbx_seq_one_letter_code
_entity_poly.pdbx_strand_id
1 'polypeptide(L)'
;MVSVGLATLASSDFDLGDVVRGNKTMNILCIGHGGGSLPLFLASKIQGAIIDIVEIDPLVISASIQAMGFPAFSVLTPSGDRAISKPDLMDEVMWKGVHERLHLLESDAEKFVLENKKLYDLVFIDAYDGDDIFPHKLWDPDSPFLRALSNQLHSEHGTVVVNLHSDADDPSPDGSPPSVLQQFWPMGKHVSSISQAYKDALVGQGSSHHARGKCSGLAFVVSVPWVCNSTLVACKNFRVDAGLSSRDGIVDRLLSRSIEVERILDLPFLCLEYVKRNFTLVD
;
A
#
# COMPACT_ATOMS: atom_id res chain seq x y z
N MET A 1 2.95 2.43 6.66
CA MET A 1 2.57 1.71 5.43
C MET A 1 2.29 0.20 5.61
N VAL A 2 3.29 -0.68 5.65
CA VAL A 2 3.10 -2.16 5.60
C VAL A 2 2.13 -2.71 6.63
N SER A 3 2.35 -2.39 7.91
CA SER A 3 1.56 -2.96 9.01
C SER A 3 0.08 -2.58 8.92
N VAL A 4 -0.22 -1.31 8.61
CA VAL A 4 -1.60 -0.84 8.54
C VAL A 4 -2.30 -1.36 7.28
N GLY A 5 -1.58 -1.53 6.17
CA GLY A 5 -2.10 -2.19 4.97
C GLY A 5 -2.51 -3.63 5.21
N LEU A 6 -1.63 -4.43 5.79
CA LEU A 6 -1.90 -5.83 6.11
C LEU A 6 -2.96 -6.01 7.19
N ALA A 7 -2.97 -5.14 8.22
CA ALA A 7 -4.02 -5.15 9.24
C ALA A 7 -5.40 -4.80 8.66
N THR A 8 -5.44 -3.90 7.67
CA THR A 8 -6.67 -3.55 6.95
C THR A 8 -7.16 -4.72 6.11
N LEU A 9 -6.26 -5.37 5.36
CA LEU A 9 -6.59 -6.57 4.58
C LEU A 9 -7.14 -7.70 5.48
N ALA A 10 -6.47 -7.97 6.61
CA ALA A 10 -6.94 -8.93 7.61
C ALA A 10 -8.29 -8.52 8.26
N SER A 11 -8.61 -7.23 8.29
CA SER A 11 -9.89 -6.73 8.78
C SER A 11 -11.05 -7.00 7.81
N SER A 12 -10.77 -7.34 6.56
CA SER A 12 -11.76 -7.83 5.58
C SER A 12 -12.05 -9.34 5.70
N ASP A 13 -11.52 -9.99 6.74
CA ASP A 13 -11.51 -11.46 6.95
C ASP A 13 -10.67 -12.24 5.91
N PHE A 14 -9.73 -11.57 5.26
CA PHE A 14 -8.72 -12.23 4.44
C PHE A 14 -7.84 -13.13 5.31
N ASP A 15 -7.67 -14.40 4.90
CA ASP A 15 -6.89 -15.40 5.63
C ASP A 15 -5.38 -15.23 5.39
N LEU A 16 -4.82 -14.20 6.04
CA LEU A 16 -3.40 -13.89 5.95
C LEU A 16 -2.52 -15.03 6.50
N GLY A 17 -3.01 -15.80 7.48
CA GLY A 17 -2.27 -16.89 8.09
C GLY A 17 -1.93 -18.00 7.10
N ASP A 18 -2.89 -18.42 6.26
CA ASP A 18 -2.63 -19.41 5.20
C ASP A 18 -1.68 -18.90 4.12
N VAL A 19 -1.79 -17.61 3.75
CA VAL A 19 -0.90 -17.01 2.76
C VAL A 19 0.54 -16.93 3.27
N VAL A 20 0.74 -16.58 4.55
CA VAL A 20 2.08 -16.51 5.15
C VAL A 20 2.78 -17.87 5.16
N ARG A 21 2.01 -18.95 5.37
CA ARG A 21 2.50 -20.34 5.29
C ARG A 21 2.67 -20.86 3.85
N GLY A 22 2.25 -20.10 2.84
CA GLY A 22 2.28 -20.52 1.44
C GLY A 22 1.18 -21.52 1.05
N ASN A 23 0.17 -21.72 1.91
CA ASN A 23 -0.98 -22.59 1.60
C ASN A 23 -1.93 -21.96 0.57
N LYS A 24 -1.96 -20.63 0.51
CA LYS A 24 -2.75 -19.83 -0.43
C LYS A 24 -1.87 -18.75 -1.04
N THR A 25 -2.24 -18.30 -2.23
CA THR A 25 -1.56 -17.21 -2.92
C THR A 25 -2.19 -15.87 -2.61
N MET A 26 -1.37 -14.82 -2.62
CA MET A 26 -1.79 -13.43 -2.53
C MET A 26 -1.05 -12.62 -3.58
N ASN A 27 -1.80 -11.94 -4.44
CA ASN A 27 -1.25 -11.09 -5.48
C ASN A 27 -1.07 -9.68 -4.93
N ILE A 28 0.18 -9.22 -4.95
CA ILE A 28 0.54 -7.88 -4.51
C ILE A 28 1.08 -7.08 -5.70
N LEU A 29 0.65 -5.83 -5.84
CA LEU A 29 1.26 -4.86 -6.75
C LEU A 29 2.03 -3.82 -5.94
N CYS A 30 3.29 -3.57 -6.29
CA CYS A 30 4.10 -2.48 -5.78
C CYS A 30 4.37 -1.49 -6.92
N ILE A 31 3.81 -0.29 -6.84
CA ILE A 31 4.10 0.82 -7.75
C ILE A 31 5.19 1.67 -7.08
N GLY A 32 6.32 1.82 -7.77
CA GLY A 32 7.55 2.33 -7.20
C GLY A 32 8.37 1.18 -6.62
N HIS A 33 9.63 1.09 -7.04
CA HIS A 33 10.56 0.06 -6.59
C HIS A 33 11.57 0.61 -5.60
N GLY A 34 12.14 1.78 -5.93
CA GLY A 34 13.26 2.35 -5.17
C GLY A 34 14.42 1.34 -5.05
N GLY A 35 14.75 0.95 -3.82
CA GLY A 35 15.75 -0.09 -3.55
C GLY A 35 15.22 -1.53 -3.53
N GLY A 36 13.91 -1.73 -3.69
CA GLY A 36 13.25 -3.04 -3.65
C GLY A 36 13.05 -3.61 -2.24
N SER A 37 13.24 -2.82 -1.19
CA SER A 37 13.11 -3.26 0.21
C SER A 37 11.70 -3.69 0.57
N LEU A 38 10.68 -2.93 0.14
CA LEU A 38 9.26 -3.24 0.35
C LEU A 38 8.86 -4.58 -0.28
N PRO A 39 9.03 -4.80 -1.61
CA PRO A 39 8.68 -6.08 -2.22
C PRO A 39 9.52 -7.24 -1.67
N LEU A 40 10.82 -7.03 -1.39
CA LEU A 40 11.65 -8.08 -0.75
C LEU A 40 11.13 -8.47 0.63
N PHE A 41 10.77 -7.49 1.46
CA PHE A 41 10.21 -7.75 2.78
C PHE A 41 8.93 -8.59 2.67
N LEU A 42 8.00 -8.18 1.79
CA LEU A 42 6.72 -8.86 1.60
C LEU A 42 6.94 -10.29 1.13
N ALA A 43 7.77 -10.51 0.11
CA ALA A 43 8.02 -11.86 -0.38
C ALA A 43 8.78 -12.71 0.64
N SER A 44 9.74 -12.15 1.38
CA SER A 44 10.49 -12.87 2.40
C SER A 44 9.61 -13.32 3.57
N LYS A 45 8.69 -12.47 4.03
CA LYS A 45 7.82 -12.75 5.18
C LYS A 45 6.55 -13.51 4.82
N ILE A 46 6.09 -13.44 3.58
CA ILE A 46 4.82 -14.01 3.13
C ILE A 46 5.12 -15.00 1.99
N GLN A 47 5.15 -16.30 2.30
CA GLN A 47 5.56 -17.33 1.35
C GLN A 47 4.62 -17.44 0.14
N GLY A 48 3.32 -17.22 0.35
CA GLY A 48 2.30 -17.21 -0.70
C GLY A 48 2.21 -15.91 -1.50
N ALA A 49 3.00 -14.89 -1.20
CA ALA A 49 2.95 -13.62 -1.92
C ALA A 49 3.59 -13.74 -3.31
N ILE A 50 2.86 -13.35 -4.34
CA ILE A 50 3.35 -13.11 -5.70
C ILE A 50 3.30 -11.61 -5.93
N ILE A 51 4.45 -11.01 -6.22
CA ILE A 51 4.62 -9.56 -6.20
C ILE A 51 5.01 -9.07 -7.57
N ASP A 52 4.16 -8.25 -8.16
CA ASP A 52 4.51 -7.48 -9.34
C ASP A 52 4.98 -6.10 -8.88
N ILE A 53 6.09 -5.64 -9.45
CA ILE A 53 6.76 -4.41 -9.10
C ILE A 53 6.90 -3.59 -10.37
N VAL A 54 6.49 -2.33 -10.32
CA VAL A 54 6.53 -1.43 -11.47
C VAL A 54 7.41 -0.24 -11.13
N GLU A 55 8.48 -0.07 -11.91
CA GLU A 55 9.41 1.04 -11.81
C GLU A 55 9.58 1.70 -13.17
N ILE A 56 9.56 3.02 -13.21
CA ILE A 56 9.66 3.78 -14.46
C ILE A 56 11.11 4.07 -14.83
N ASP A 57 11.99 4.22 -13.84
CA ASP A 57 13.38 4.60 -14.08
C ASP A 57 14.32 3.37 -14.13
N PRO A 58 14.88 3.03 -15.31
CA PRO A 58 15.83 1.93 -15.44
C PRO A 58 17.12 2.14 -14.62
N LEU A 59 17.49 3.38 -14.28
CA LEU A 59 18.64 3.66 -13.40
C LEU A 59 18.36 3.25 -11.96
N VAL A 60 17.12 3.44 -11.49
CA VAL A 60 16.68 2.97 -10.16
C VAL A 60 16.71 1.45 -10.11
N ILE A 61 16.18 0.78 -11.14
CA ILE A 61 16.26 -0.68 -11.28
C ILE A 61 17.73 -1.14 -11.25
N SER A 62 18.59 -0.54 -12.08
CA SER A 62 20.00 -0.88 -12.16
C SER A 62 20.73 -0.70 -10.82
N ALA A 63 20.51 0.43 -10.15
CA ALA A 63 21.10 0.72 -8.84
C ALA A 63 20.62 -0.27 -7.76
N SER A 64 19.33 -0.62 -7.75
CA SER A 64 18.79 -1.59 -6.79
C SER A 64 19.48 -2.95 -6.91
N ILE A 65 19.76 -3.41 -8.14
CA ILE A 65 20.38 -4.70 -8.40
C ILE A 65 21.88 -4.64 -8.08
N GLN A 66 22.58 -3.65 -8.64
CA GLN A 66 24.05 -3.59 -8.58
C GLN A 66 24.58 -3.10 -7.24
N ALA A 67 23.89 -2.18 -6.57
CA ALA A 67 24.36 -1.55 -5.35
C ALA A 67 23.62 -2.02 -4.09
N MET A 68 22.32 -2.35 -4.20
CA MET A 68 21.50 -2.73 -3.05
C MET A 68 21.24 -4.24 -2.95
N GLY A 69 21.67 -4.99 -3.97
CA GLY A 69 21.60 -6.45 -4.00
C GLY A 69 20.22 -7.00 -4.35
N PHE A 70 19.31 -6.23 -4.93
CA PHE A 70 18.03 -6.76 -5.39
C PHE A 70 18.24 -7.87 -6.44
N PRO A 71 17.52 -9.01 -6.37
CA PRO A 71 17.75 -10.14 -7.26
C PRO A 71 17.52 -9.80 -8.73
N ALA A 72 18.56 -9.94 -9.55
CA ALA A 72 18.50 -9.65 -10.99
C ALA A 72 17.53 -10.59 -11.73
N PHE A 73 17.37 -11.83 -11.26
CA PHE A 73 16.41 -12.79 -11.82
C PHE A 73 14.96 -12.30 -11.75
N SER A 74 14.66 -11.38 -10.83
CA SER A 74 13.30 -10.87 -10.66
C SER A 74 12.84 -9.95 -11.81
N VAL A 75 13.77 -9.46 -12.65
CA VAL A 75 13.46 -8.58 -13.78
C VAL A 75 12.75 -9.34 -14.90
N LEU A 76 11.65 -8.79 -15.39
CA LEU A 76 10.94 -9.25 -16.57
C LEU A 76 11.19 -8.34 -17.76
N THR A 77 11.16 -8.94 -18.93
CA THR A 77 11.11 -8.25 -20.22
C THR A 77 9.70 -7.73 -20.48
N PRO A 78 9.52 -6.79 -21.44
CA PRO A 78 8.19 -6.32 -21.84
C PRO A 78 7.25 -7.42 -22.36
N SER A 79 7.76 -8.58 -22.78
CA SER A 79 6.93 -9.74 -23.17
C SER A 79 6.40 -10.54 -21.97
N GLY A 80 6.86 -10.23 -20.75
CA GLY A 80 6.51 -10.95 -19.52
C GLY A 80 7.46 -12.11 -19.18
N ASP A 81 8.46 -12.38 -20.02
CA ASP A 81 9.48 -13.40 -19.76
C ASP A 81 10.57 -12.87 -18.84
N ARG A 82 11.18 -13.75 -18.04
CA ARG A 82 12.36 -13.42 -17.22
C ARG A 82 13.49 -12.90 -18.12
N ALA A 83 14.08 -11.77 -17.75
CA ALA A 83 15.23 -11.20 -18.46
C ALA A 83 16.46 -12.13 -18.39
N ILE A 84 16.56 -12.90 -17.30
CA ILE A 84 17.58 -13.93 -17.09
C ILE A 84 16.89 -15.29 -17.07
N SER A 85 17.34 -16.24 -17.89
CA SER A 85 16.66 -17.53 -18.07
C SER A 85 16.74 -18.47 -16.87
N LYS A 86 17.74 -18.31 -16.01
CA LYS A 86 17.92 -19.08 -14.77
C LYS A 86 18.55 -18.22 -13.68
N PRO A 87 18.20 -18.41 -12.41
CA PRO A 87 18.88 -17.72 -11.33
C PRO A 87 20.35 -18.15 -11.26
N ASP A 88 21.21 -17.26 -10.77
CA ASP A 88 22.57 -17.65 -10.39
C ASP A 88 22.54 -18.47 -9.09
N LEU A 89 23.55 -19.32 -8.88
CA LEU A 89 23.68 -20.14 -7.68
C LEU A 89 23.75 -19.27 -6.41
N MET A 90 24.34 -18.08 -6.51
CA MET A 90 24.35 -17.12 -5.40
C MET A 90 22.94 -16.63 -5.08
N ASP A 91 22.13 -16.32 -6.09
CA ASP A 91 20.73 -15.90 -5.91
C ASP A 91 19.87 -17.01 -5.30
N GLU A 92 20.06 -18.25 -5.73
CA GLU A 92 19.36 -19.41 -5.14
C GLU A 92 19.65 -19.55 -3.64
N VAL A 93 20.93 -19.43 -3.26
CA VAL A 93 21.36 -19.57 -1.86
C VAL A 93 20.91 -18.38 -1.01
N MET A 94 21.06 -17.15 -1.53
CA MET A 94 20.73 -15.93 -0.81
C MET A 94 19.23 -15.75 -0.64
N TRP A 95 18.47 -15.95 -1.72
CA TRP A 95 17.04 -15.62 -1.75
C TRP A 95 16.13 -16.81 -1.50
N LYS A 96 16.62 -18.06 -1.58
CA LYS A 96 15.86 -19.28 -1.23
C LYS A 96 14.46 -19.32 -1.86
N GLY A 97 14.36 -19.00 -3.16
CA GLY A 97 13.11 -18.97 -3.92
C GLY A 97 12.27 -17.67 -3.78
N VAL A 98 12.68 -16.69 -2.96
CA VAL A 98 12.02 -15.37 -2.90
C VAL A 98 12.05 -14.67 -4.25
N HIS A 99 13.21 -14.69 -4.93
CA HIS A 99 13.45 -14.07 -6.23
C HIS A 99 12.52 -14.58 -7.35
N GLU A 100 11.98 -15.81 -7.23
CA GLU A 100 11.06 -16.42 -8.20
C GLU A 100 9.63 -15.85 -8.12
N ARG A 101 9.27 -15.24 -6.99
CA ARG A 101 7.91 -14.68 -6.76
C ARG A 101 7.86 -13.17 -6.95
N LEU A 102 8.99 -12.55 -7.26
CA LEU A 102 9.12 -11.13 -7.58
C LEU A 102 9.15 -10.96 -9.09
N HIS A 103 8.34 -10.04 -9.60
CA HIS A 103 8.26 -9.68 -11.02
C HIS A 103 8.48 -8.17 -11.15
N LEU A 104 9.72 -7.76 -11.42
CA LEU A 104 10.08 -6.36 -11.62
C LEU A 104 9.97 -6.00 -13.10
N LEU A 105 9.10 -5.05 -13.43
CA LEU A 105 8.90 -4.53 -14.77
C LEU A 105 9.31 -3.07 -14.86
N GLU A 106 10.09 -2.74 -15.88
CA GLU A 106 10.32 -1.36 -16.30
C GLU A 106 9.08 -0.87 -17.06
N SER A 107 8.23 -0.09 -16.40
CA SER A 107 7.02 0.45 -17.00
C SER A 107 6.52 1.67 -16.25
N ASP A 108 5.81 2.53 -16.98
CA ASP A 108 4.89 3.47 -16.37
C ASP A 108 3.75 2.72 -15.65
N ALA A 109 3.36 3.20 -14.47
CA ALA A 109 2.35 2.57 -13.63
C ALA A 109 0.93 2.67 -14.20
N GLU A 110 0.58 3.80 -14.83
CA GLU A 110 -0.72 3.95 -15.50
C GLU A 110 -0.80 2.99 -16.69
N LYS A 111 0.24 2.97 -17.52
CA LYS A 111 0.33 2.01 -18.63
C LYS A 111 0.21 0.56 -18.15
N PHE A 112 0.97 0.17 -17.12
CA PHE A 112 0.95 -1.19 -16.59
C PHE A 112 -0.45 -1.58 -16.11
N VAL A 113 -1.10 -0.72 -15.32
CA VAL A 113 -2.45 -0.97 -14.80
C VAL A 113 -3.49 -1.01 -15.92
N LEU A 114 -3.33 -0.25 -17.01
CA LEU A 114 -4.27 -0.31 -18.14
C LEU A 114 -4.12 -1.58 -19.01
N GLU A 115 -2.90 -2.08 -19.16
CA GLU A 115 -2.60 -3.24 -20.01
C GLU A 115 -2.80 -4.57 -19.27
N ASN A 116 -2.54 -4.58 -17.96
CA ASN A 116 -2.68 -5.74 -17.12
C ASN A 116 -4.16 -6.07 -16.82
N LYS A 117 -4.44 -7.35 -16.56
CA LYS A 117 -5.79 -7.84 -16.18
C LYS A 117 -5.78 -8.67 -14.89
N LYS A 118 -4.62 -8.77 -14.24
CA LYS A 118 -4.47 -9.50 -12.98
C LYS A 118 -5.25 -8.81 -11.87
N LEU A 119 -5.85 -9.61 -11.00
CA LEU A 119 -6.49 -9.13 -9.79
C LEU A 119 -5.49 -9.11 -8.63
N TYR A 120 -5.52 -8.03 -7.85
CA TYR A 120 -4.66 -7.81 -6.69
C TYR A 120 -5.46 -7.77 -5.40
N ASP A 121 -4.92 -8.45 -4.39
CA ASP A 121 -5.46 -8.43 -3.03
C ASP A 121 -4.97 -7.19 -2.28
N LEU A 122 -3.74 -6.78 -2.58
CA LEU A 122 -3.06 -5.67 -1.93
C LEU A 122 -2.22 -4.88 -2.94
N VAL A 123 -2.34 -3.56 -2.92
CA VAL A 123 -1.53 -2.66 -3.74
C VAL A 123 -0.80 -1.69 -2.82
N PHE A 124 0.50 -1.56 -3.01
CA PHE A 124 1.32 -0.51 -2.43
C PHE A 124 1.72 0.48 -3.51
N ILE A 125 1.63 1.77 -3.20
CA ILE A 125 2.10 2.85 -4.05
C ILE A 125 3.08 3.68 -3.25
N ASP A 126 4.34 3.60 -3.63
CA ASP A 126 5.47 4.29 -3.01
C ASP A 126 6.35 4.87 -4.14
N ALA A 127 5.77 5.82 -4.87
CA ALA A 127 6.35 6.40 -6.06
C ALA A 127 6.30 7.92 -5.99
N TYR A 128 7.44 8.56 -6.21
CA TYR A 128 7.62 9.99 -6.25
C TYR A 128 8.34 10.37 -7.53
N ASP A 129 8.16 11.59 -8.00
CA ASP A 129 9.01 12.14 -9.04
C ASP A 129 10.38 12.60 -8.48
N GLY A 130 11.22 13.16 -9.34
CA GLY A 130 12.56 13.63 -8.94
C GLY A 130 12.55 14.80 -7.96
N ASP A 131 11.40 15.44 -7.74
CA ASP A 131 11.21 16.58 -6.83
C ASP A 131 10.48 16.18 -5.54
N ASP A 132 10.39 14.88 -5.25
CA ASP A 132 9.72 14.32 -4.06
C ASP A 132 8.21 14.56 -4.03
N ILE A 133 7.58 14.69 -5.20
CA ILE A 133 6.14 14.93 -5.35
C ILE A 133 5.44 13.64 -5.77
N PHE A 134 4.31 13.35 -5.12
CA PHE A 134 3.45 12.23 -5.51
C PHE A 134 2.79 12.52 -6.87
N PRO A 135 3.09 11.73 -7.94
CA PRO A 135 2.73 12.11 -9.31
C PRO A 135 1.22 12.28 -9.52
N HIS A 136 0.79 13.41 -10.06
CA HIS A 136 -0.62 13.75 -10.29
C HIS A 136 -1.40 12.65 -11.02
N LYS A 137 -0.81 12.03 -12.05
CA LYS A 137 -1.42 10.91 -12.81
C LYS A 137 -1.88 9.72 -11.95
N LEU A 138 -1.28 9.53 -10.77
CA LEU A 138 -1.61 8.42 -9.88
C LEU A 138 -2.78 8.72 -8.93
N TRP A 139 -3.32 9.93 -8.95
CA TRP A 139 -4.45 10.32 -8.09
C TRP A 139 -5.44 11.28 -8.74
N ASP A 140 -5.18 11.73 -9.96
CA ASP A 140 -6.10 12.53 -10.76
C ASP A 140 -7.45 11.79 -10.92
N PRO A 141 -8.58 12.35 -10.46
CA PRO A 141 -9.90 11.76 -10.64
C PRO A 141 -10.29 11.54 -12.10
N ASP A 142 -9.74 12.34 -13.02
CA ASP A 142 -10.00 12.24 -14.46
C ASP A 142 -9.04 11.27 -15.17
N SER A 143 -7.95 10.84 -14.52
CA SER A 143 -7.06 9.83 -15.06
C SER A 143 -7.74 8.45 -15.11
N PRO A 144 -7.47 7.65 -16.17
CA PRO A 144 -7.98 6.28 -16.23
C PRO A 144 -7.34 5.36 -15.18
N PHE A 145 -6.23 5.77 -14.54
CA PHE A 145 -5.47 4.97 -13.58
C PHE A 145 -6.32 4.50 -12.39
N LEU A 146 -6.93 5.42 -11.63
CA LEU A 146 -7.68 5.05 -10.41
C LEU A 146 -8.85 4.13 -10.72
N ARG A 147 -9.52 4.35 -11.86
CA ARG A 147 -10.62 3.49 -12.32
C ARG A 147 -10.13 2.09 -12.69
N ALA A 148 -9.03 2.01 -13.44
CA ALA A 148 -8.45 0.73 -13.82
C ALA A 148 -7.93 -0.03 -12.59
N LEU A 149 -7.27 0.66 -11.66
CA LEU A 149 -6.82 0.10 -10.38
C LEU A 149 -8.01 -0.43 -9.56
N SER A 150 -9.09 0.34 -9.46
CA SER A 150 -10.32 -0.05 -8.76
C SER A 150 -10.92 -1.35 -9.31
N ASN A 151 -10.83 -1.57 -10.62
CA ASN A 151 -11.31 -2.78 -11.31
C ASN A 151 -10.36 -3.97 -11.14
N GLN A 152 -9.07 -3.73 -10.89
CA GLN A 152 -8.06 -4.76 -10.65
C GLN A 152 -7.97 -5.19 -9.19
N LEU A 153 -8.66 -4.53 -8.27
CA LEU A 153 -8.69 -4.95 -6.87
C LEU A 153 -9.71 -6.07 -6.65
N HIS A 154 -9.34 -7.02 -5.79
CA HIS A 154 -10.27 -8.04 -5.35
C HIS A 154 -11.52 -7.40 -4.72
N SER A 155 -12.71 -7.84 -5.13
CA SER A 155 -13.97 -7.19 -4.74
C SER A 155 -14.30 -7.32 -3.24
N GLU A 156 -13.81 -8.37 -2.59
CA GLU A 156 -14.14 -8.67 -1.19
C GLU A 156 -13.17 -8.08 -0.17
N HIS A 157 -11.91 -7.85 -0.55
CA HIS A 157 -10.83 -7.51 0.39
C HIS A 157 -9.72 -6.66 -0.24
N GLY A 158 -9.83 -6.31 -1.52
CA GLY A 158 -8.83 -5.52 -2.23
C GLY A 158 -8.53 -4.22 -1.48
N THR A 159 -7.24 -4.01 -1.20
CA THR A 159 -6.77 -2.90 -0.38
C THR A 159 -5.65 -2.15 -1.12
N VAL A 160 -5.72 -0.83 -1.14
CA VAL A 160 -4.67 0.06 -1.64
C VAL A 160 -4.06 0.82 -0.49
N VAL A 161 -2.75 0.92 -0.50
CA VAL A 161 -1.95 1.60 0.51
C VAL A 161 -1.00 2.55 -0.22
N VAL A 162 -1.10 3.84 0.08
CA VAL A 162 -0.32 4.88 -0.57
C VAL A 162 0.59 5.53 0.47
N ASN A 163 1.88 5.57 0.16
CA ASN A 163 2.86 6.34 0.89
C ASN A 163 2.78 7.80 0.45
N LEU A 164 2.64 8.73 1.39
CA LEU A 164 2.61 10.17 1.13
C LEU A 164 3.54 10.88 2.10
N HIS A 165 4.28 11.87 1.63
CA HIS A 165 4.96 12.81 2.51
C HIS A 165 3.94 13.77 3.12
N SER A 166 4.00 13.95 4.43
CA SER A 166 3.07 14.80 5.15
C SER A 166 3.28 16.25 4.72
N ASP A 167 2.25 16.87 4.16
CA ASP A 167 2.23 18.30 3.91
C ASP A 167 1.87 19.02 5.22
N ALA A 168 2.86 19.66 5.83
CA ALA A 168 2.59 20.70 6.80
C ALA A 168 1.98 21.88 6.00
N ASP A 169 0.71 22.23 6.25
CA ASP A 169 0.20 23.55 5.86
C ASP A 169 1.22 24.62 6.30
N ASP A 170 1.78 25.36 5.35
CA ASP A 170 2.72 26.44 5.64
C ASP A 170 2.18 27.30 6.79
N PRO A 171 3.02 27.69 7.78
CA PRO A 171 2.59 28.62 8.80
C PRO A 171 2.06 29.86 8.09
N SER A 172 0.93 30.35 8.56
CA SER A 172 0.24 31.54 8.05
C SER A 172 1.22 32.62 7.59
N PRO A 173 0.90 33.39 6.52
CA PRO A 173 1.81 34.38 5.91
C PRO A 173 2.38 35.44 6.87
N ASP A 174 1.87 35.50 8.10
CA ASP A 174 2.31 36.38 9.18
C ASP A 174 3.53 35.85 9.98
N GLY A 175 4.14 34.72 9.59
CA GLY A 175 5.43 34.26 10.16
C GLY A 175 5.38 33.92 11.66
N SER A 176 4.18 33.70 12.21
CA SER A 176 4.00 33.34 13.61
C SER A 176 4.42 31.88 13.82
N PRO A 177 5.20 31.55 14.88
CA PRO A 177 5.56 30.18 15.17
C PRO A 177 4.29 29.35 15.40
N PRO A 178 4.22 28.11 14.88
CA PRO A 178 3.06 27.26 15.09
C PRO A 178 2.85 27.07 16.59
N SER A 179 1.63 27.32 17.05
CA SER A 179 1.29 27.18 18.46
C SER A 179 1.51 25.72 18.89
N VAL A 180 1.87 25.47 20.16
CA VAL A 180 2.06 24.11 20.69
C VAL A 180 0.80 23.23 20.50
N LEU A 181 -0.37 23.85 20.38
CA LEU A 181 -1.65 23.19 20.07
C LEU A 181 -1.81 22.80 18.61
N GLN A 182 -1.01 23.37 17.71
CA GLN A 182 -1.06 23.05 16.30
C GLN A 182 -0.57 21.64 16.06
N GLN A 183 0.31 21.06 16.89
CA GLN A 183 0.85 19.68 16.84
C GLN A 183 -0.19 18.54 16.65
N PHE A 184 -1.48 18.83 16.77
CA PHE A 184 -2.60 18.01 16.30
C PHE A 184 -3.02 18.41 14.86
N TRP A 185 -2.10 18.40 13.90
CA TRP A 185 -2.37 18.96 12.56
C TRP A 185 -3.47 18.15 11.84
N PRO A 186 -4.53 18.80 11.32
CA PRO A 186 -5.39 18.19 10.31
C PRO A 186 -4.54 17.80 9.08
N MET A 187 -5.00 16.82 8.29
CA MET A 187 -4.39 16.50 7.00
C MET A 187 -4.23 17.77 6.17
N GLY A 188 -3.05 18.02 5.62
CA GLY A 188 -2.84 19.12 4.70
C GLY A 188 -3.64 18.92 3.41
N LYS A 189 -3.82 20.01 2.65
CA LYS A 189 -4.73 20.04 1.48
C LYS A 189 -4.37 19.02 0.40
N HIS A 190 -3.07 18.74 0.21
CA HIS A 190 -2.61 17.81 -0.79
C HIS A 190 -2.95 16.37 -0.39
N VAL A 191 -2.59 15.96 0.83
CA VAL A 191 -2.92 14.62 1.35
C VAL A 191 -4.45 14.42 1.40
N SER A 192 -5.21 15.45 1.76
CA SER A 192 -6.67 15.41 1.75
C SER A 192 -7.25 15.20 0.34
N SER A 193 -6.75 15.92 -0.67
CA SER A 193 -7.23 15.79 -2.06
C SER A 193 -6.95 14.40 -2.63
N ILE A 194 -5.75 13.87 -2.40
CA ILE A 194 -5.38 12.51 -2.81
C ILE A 194 -6.28 11.49 -2.11
N SER A 195 -6.45 11.63 -0.80
CA SER A 195 -7.28 10.73 0.00
C SER A 195 -8.73 10.67 -0.51
N GLN A 196 -9.29 11.83 -0.87
CA GLN A 196 -10.63 11.90 -1.43
C GLN A 196 -10.72 11.20 -2.79
N ALA A 197 -9.75 11.40 -3.68
CA ALA A 197 -9.74 10.77 -5.00
C ALA A 197 -9.72 9.23 -4.91
N TYR A 198 -8.88 8.67 -4.02
CA TYR A 198 -8.85 7.23 -3.78
C TYR A 198 -10.14 6.71 -3.15
N LYS A 199 -10.70 7.44 -2.17
CA LYS A 199 -11.99 7.08 -1.58
C LYS A 199 -13.09 7.02 -2.64
N ASP A 200 -13.24 8.06 -3.43
CA ASP A 200 -14.29 8.18 -4.44
C ASP A 200 -14.17 7.09 -5.51
N ALA A 201 -12.95 6.80 -5.96
CA ALA A 201 -12.71 5.79 -6.98
C ALA A 201 -12.85 4.33 -6.48
N LEU A 202 -12.46 4.06 -5.23
CA LEU A 202 -12.35 2.69 -4.70
C LEU A 202 -13.57 2.28 -3.88
N VAL A 203 -14.06 3.16 -3.03
CA VAL A 203 -15.16 2.92 -2.08
C VAL A 203 -16.49 3.43 -2.64
N GLY A 204 -16.46 4.53 -3.40
CA GLY A 204 -17.62 5.17 -4.00
C GLY A 204 -18.20 6.30 -3.16
N GLN A 205 -18.87 7.25 -3.83
CA GLN A 205 -19.58 8.36 -3.22
C GLN A 205 -20.96 7.89 -2.72
N GLY A 206 -21.02 7.24 -1.56
CA GLY A 206 -22.30 7.03 -0.89
C GLY A 206 -22.43 5.71 -0.15
N SER A 207 -22.44 5.83 1.17
CA SER A 207 -23.25 5.03 2.08
C SER A 207 -24.72 5.04 1.63
N SER A 208 -25.07 4.17 0.68
CA SER A 208 -26.47 3.85 0.43
C SER A 208 -26.98 3.05 1.63
N HIS A 209 -27.81 3.71 2.43
CA HIS A 209 -28.54 3.22 3.59
C HIS A 209 -29.48 2.01 3.32
N HIS A 210 -29.27 1.22 2.26
CA HIS A 210 -30.20 0.18 1.79
C HIS A 210 -29.57 -1.19 1.46
N ALA A 211 -28.51 -1.57 2.18
CA ALA A 211 -28.15 -2.97 2.30
C ALA A 211 -27.82 -3.32 3.75
N ARG A 212 -28.85 -3.71 4.53
CA ARG A 212 -28.64 -4.37 5.83
C ARG A 212 -27.76 -5.61 5.60
N GLY A 213 -26.47 -5.52 5.94
CA GLY A 213 -25.59 -6.68 6.10
C GLY A 213 -24.31 -6.74 5.26
N LYS A 214 -24.02 -5.79 4.36
CA LYS A 214 -22.73 -5.73 3.65
C LYS A 214 -21.94 -4.50 4.08
N CYS A 215 -20.79 -4.72 4.69
CA CYS A 215 -19.90 -3.67 5.16
C CYS A 215 -19.42 -2.81 3.97
N SER A 216 -19.47 -1.49 4.13
CA SER A 216 -19.01 -0.51 3.13
C SER A 216 -17.48 -0.48 3.09
N GLY A 217 -16.91 -0.15 1.93
CA GLY A 217 -15.48 0.15 1.85
C GLY A 217 -15.08 1.29 2.79
N LEU A 218 -13.79 1.39 3.07
CA LEU A 218 -13.23 2.31 4.06
C LEU A 218 -12.00 3.00 3.48
N ALA A 219 -11.84 4.29 3.76
CA ALA A 219 -10.61 5.02 3.48
C ALA A 219 -10.18 5.84 4.71
N PHE A 220 -8.90 5.79 5.06
CA PHE A 220 -8.35 6.48 6.23
C PHE A 220 -6.86 6.78 6.04
N VAL A 221 -6.34 7.69 6.84
CA VAL A 221 -4.92 8.06 6.88
C VAL A 221 -4.36 7.78 8.26
N VAL A 222 -3.13 7.26 8.31
CA VAL A 222 -2.31 7.18 9.53
C VAL A 222 -1.04 7.97 9.32
N SER A 223 -0.85 9.02 10.12
CA SER A 223 0.33 9.88 10.04
C SER A 223 1.38 9.53 11.09
N VAL A 224 2.64 9.81 10.75
CA VAL A 224 3.82 9.58 11.59
C VAL A 224 4.64 10.87 11.56
N PRO A 225 4.23 11.91 12.32
CA PRO A 225 4.72 13.27 12.12
C PRO A 225 6.24 13.44 12.25
N TRP A 226 6.89 12.68 13.13
CA TRP A 226 8.34 12.78 13.36
C TRP A 226 9.19 12.20 12.22
N VAL A 227 8.59 11.48 11.26
CA VAL A 227 9.25 11.08 10.00
C VAL A 227 8.59 11.71 8.78
N CYS A 228 7.74 12.73 8.98
CA CYS A 228 7.05 13.46 7.90
C CYS A 228 6.32 12.55 6.91
N ASN A 229 5.70 11.47 7.40
CA ASN A 229 5.06 10.47 6.57
C ASN A 229 3.59 10.27 6.93
N SER A 230 2.75 10.14 5.90
CA SER A 230 1.35 9.80 5.98
C SER A 230 1.09 8.56 5.12
N THR A 231 0.44 7.56 5.69
CA THR A 231 -0.03 6.40 4.93
C THR A 231 -1.53 6.53 4.72
N LEU A 232 -1.96 6.66 3.48
CA LEU A 232 -3.36 6.51 3.08
C LEU A 232 -3.66 5.03 2.85
N VAL A 233 -4.80 4.57 3.35
CA VAL A 233 -5.32 3.22 3.10
C VAL A 233 -6.75 3.34 2.59
N ALA A 234 -7.07 2.65 1.50
CA ALA A 234 -8.42 2.52 0.98
C ALA A 234 -8.71 1.05 0.64
N CYS A 235 -9.78 0.49 1.20
CA CYS A 235 -10.16 -0.90 0.97
C CYS A 235 -11.61 -1.03 0.51
N LYS A 236 -11.87 -2.07 -0.31
CA LYS A 236 -13.19 -2.38 -0.85
C LYS A 236 -14.20 -2.77 0.23
N ASN A 237 -13.72 -3.32 1.35
CA ASN A 237 -14.57 -3.84 2.41
C ASN A 237 -13.81 -3.84 3.73
N PHE A 238 -14.48 -3.46 4.81
CA PHE A 238 -13.92 -3.47 6.16
C PHE A 238 -14.95 -4.00 7.15
N ARG A 239 -14.69 -5.13 7.80
CA ARG A 239 -15.68 -5.74 8.70
C ARG A 239 -15.56 -5.16 10.10
N VAL A 240 -16.65 -4.54 10.56
CA VAL A 240 -16.83 -4.10 11.94
C VAL A 240 -17.98 -4.88 12.55
N ASP A 241 -17.82 -5.34 13.80
CA ASP A 241 -18.89 -6.03 14.51
C ASP A 241 -20.10 -5.10 14.71
N ALA A 242 -21.30 -5.64 14.53
CA ALA A 242 -22.54 -4.87 14.59
C ALA A 242 -22.69 -4.19 15.97
N GLY A 243 -22.56 -2.86 16.00
CA GLY A 243 -22.59 -2.05 17.22
C GLY A 243 -21.37 -1.12 17.39
N LEU A 244 -20.32 -1.33 16.60
CA LEU A 244 -19.03 -0.62 16.69
C LEU A 244 -18.72 0.21 15.44
N SER A 245 -19.71 0.55 14.60
CA SER A 245 -19.52 1.37 13.39
C SER A 245 -19.04 2.82 13.65
N SER A 246 -18.67 3.15 14.89
CA SER A 246 -17.96 4.36 15.25
C SER A 246 -16.47 4.26 14.86
N ARG A 247 -15.84 5.42 14.70
CA ARG A 247 -14.37 5.55 14.53
C ARG A 247 -13.59 4.65 15.50
N ASP A 248 -14.03 4.57 16.75
CA ASP A 248 -13.35 3.78 17.78
C ASP A 248 -13.39 2.29 17.48
N GLY A 249 -14.50 1.76 16.97
CA GLY A 249 -14.59 0.35 16.59
C GLY A 249 -13.74 -0.02 15.36
N ILE A 250 -13.59 0.90 14.41
CA ILE A 250 -12.64 0.74 13.29
C ILE A 250 -11.21 0.66 13.82
N VAL A 251 -10.84 1.59 14.69
CA VAL A 251 -9.52 1.62 15.31
C VAL A 251 -9.29 0.35 16.14
N ASP A 252 -10.22 -0.06 17.00
CA ASP A 252 -10.09 -1.27 17.82
C ASP A 252 -9.90 -2.53 16.96
N ARG A 253 -10.63 -2.64 15.85
CA ARG A 253 -10.47 -3.73 14.87
C ARG A 253 -9.08 -3.70 14.23
N LEU A 254 -8.62 -2.53 13.76
CA LEU A 254 -7.28 -2.37 13.19
C LEU A 254 -6.19 -2.73 14.21
N LEU A 255 -6.34 -2.32 15.46
CA LEU A 255 -5.38 -2.64 16.52
C LEU A 255 -5.33 -4.15 16.79
N SER A 256 -6.50 -4.79 16.88
CA SER A 256 -6.61 -6.24 17.05
C SER A 256 -5.93 -7.00 15.91
N ARG A 257 -6.18 -6.60 14.66
CA ARG A 257 -5.57 -7.22 13.47
C ARG A 257 -4.09 -6.86 13.31
N SER A 258 -3.64 -5.69 13.75
CA SER A 258 -2.20 -5.35 13.78
C SER A 258 -1.43 -6.32 14.67
N ILE A 259 -1.94 -6.63 15.86
CA ILE A 259 -1.31 -7.61 16.78
C ILE A 259 -1.23 -8.99 16.13
N GLU A 260 -2.27 -9.40 15.42
CA GLU A 260 -2.28 -10.67 14.70
C GLU A 260 -1.24 -10.69 13.57
N VAL A 261 -1.20 -9.66 12.72
CA VAL A 261 -0.21 -9.51 11.64
C VAL A 261 1.21 -9.55 12.20
N GLU A 262 1.48 -8.81 13.27
CA GLU A 262 2.79 -8.75 13.92
C GLU A 262 3.23 -10.12 14.43
N ARG A 263 2.32 -10.90 15.02
CA ARG A 263 2.59 -12.26 15.49
C ARG A 263 2.81 -13.23 14.34
N ILE A 264 1.97 -13.18 13.31
CA ILE A 264 2.04 -14.10 12.16
C ILE A 264 3.32 -13.87 11.36
N LEU A 265 3.74 -12.62 11.19
CA LEU A 265 4.94 -12.26 10.43
C LEU A 265 6.21 -12.19 11.29
N ASP A 266 6.10 -12.40 12.60
CA ASP A 266 7.21 -12.26 13.56
C ASP A 266 7.94 -10.93 13.38
N LEU A 267 7.20 -9.83 13.54
CA LEU A 267 7.72 -8.46 13.40
C LEU A 267 8.32 -7.96 14.72
N PRO A 268 9.48 -7.29 14.68
CA PRO A 268 10.14 -6.80 15.90
C PRO A 268 9.57 -5.47 16.41
N PHE A 269 8.47 -4.97 15.85
CA PHE A 269 7.88 -3.68 16.19
C PHE A 269 6.35 -3.75 16.26
N LEU A 270 5.76 -2.92 17.14
CA LEU A 270 4.32 -2.76 17.29
C LEU A 270 3.87 -1.48 16.59
N CYS A 271 2.96 -1.56 15.64
CA CYS A 271 2.43 -0.37 14.95
C CYS A 271 1.23 0.27 15.66
N LEU A 272 0.75 -0.37 16.72
CA LEU A 272 -0.40 0.03 17.54
C LEU A 272 -0.38 1.51 17.95
N GLU A 273 0.76 2.01 18.41
CA GLU A 273 0.88 3.38 18.92
C GLU A 273 0.68 4.42 17.83
N TYR A 274 1.04 4.12 16.59
CA TYR A 274 0.88 5.03 15.46
C TYR A 274 -0.57 5.09 14.99
N VAL A 275 -1.23 3.94 14.92
CA VAL A 275 -2.66 3.86 14.56
C VAL A 275 -3.51 4.55 15.63
N LYS A 276 -3.23 4.38 16.93
CA LYS A 276 -4.02 5.00 18.00
C LYS A 276 -4.00 6.52 17.98
N ARG A 277 -2.83 7.12 17.71
CA ARG A 277 -2.61 8.55 17.92
C ARG A 277 -2.95 9.40 16.71
N ASN A 278 -2.71 8.88 15.51
CA ASN A 278 -2.67 9.69 14.29
C ASN A 278 -3.59 9.14 13.19
N PHE A 279 -4.69 8.50 13.58
CA PHE A 279 -5.71 8.00 12.67
C PHE A 279 -6.76 9.07 12.34
N THR A 280 -6.96 9.28 11.03
CA THR A 280 -7.97 10.18 10.48
C THR A 280 -8.80 9.42 9.45
N LEU A 281 -10.12 9.42 9.62
CA LEU A 281 -11.04 8.86 8.64
C LEU A 281 -11.18 9.84 7.46
N VAL A 282 -11.26 9.31 6.23
CA VAL A 282 -11.55 10.14 5.05
C VAL A 282 -13.08 10.16 4.88
N ASP A 283 -13.70 11.31 5.12
CA ASP A 283 -15.16 11.55 5.09
C ASP A 283 -15.61 12.30 3.82
#